data_AF-G9NQU2-F1
#
_entry.id   AF-G9NQU2-F1
#
_cell.length_a   1.000
_cell.length_b   1.000
_cell.length_c   1.000
_cell.angle_alpha   90.00
_cell.angle_beta   90.00
_cell.angle_gamma   90.00
#
_symmetry.space_group_name_H-M   'P 1'
#
loop_
_entity.id
_entity.type
_entity.pdbx_description
1 polymer ?
#
loop_
_entity_poly.entity_id
_entity_poly.type
_entity_poly.pdbx_seq_one_letter_code
_entity_poly.pdbx_strand_id
1 'polypeptide(L)'
;QYSHRLLWVTGDIGTGKSLLLTAATSELYSGLATDKSSMILCHVSCSCEGLGALTMATIMRSLITEILAKTPSLAKHLVDTYKSTGRTFFDGPNDFYALSGLFFDMIQDNDFADAYFVIDGIDEC
;
A
#
# COMPACT_ATOMS: atom_id res chain seq x y z
N GLN A 1 16.72 -15.14 10.44
CA GLN A 1 16.57 -15.36 8.98
C GLN A 1 16.34 -14.01 8.35
N TYR A 2 17.26 -13.52 7.51
CA TYR A 2 17.01 -12.29 6.74
C TYR A 2 16.06 -12.63 5.61
N SER A 3 14.79 -12.25 5.75
CA SER A 3 13.80 -12.41 4.68
C SER A 3 14.09 -11.36 3.62
N HIS A 4 14.64 -11.77 2.47
CA HIS A 4 14.87 -10.90 1.31
C HIS A 4 13.56 -10.58 0.57
N ARG A 5 12.59 -9.97 1.28
CA ARG A 5 11.26 -9.57 0.72
C ARG A 5 11.20 -8.10 0.30
N LEU A 6 12.35 -7.48 0.08
CA LEU A 6 12.47 -6.09 -0.37
C LEU A 6 13.28 -6.05 -1.66
N LEU A 7 12.66 -5.51 -2.72
CA LEU A 7 13.34 -5.15 -3.96
C LEU A 7 13.42 -3.62 -4.04
N TRP A 8 14.63 -3.09 -4.00
CA TRP A 8 14.87 -1.65 -4.09
C TRP A 8 15.39 -1.31 -5.49
N VAL A 9 14.61 -0.56 -6.27
CA VAL A 9 14.96 -0.14 -7.62
C VAL A 9 15.42 1.31 -7.58
N THR A 10 16.64 1.58 -8.05
CA THR A 10 17.24 2.93 -8.06
C THR A 10 17.83 3.25 -9.41
N GLY A 11 18.02 4.54 -9.66
CA GLY A 11 18.56 5.07 -10.91
C GLY A 11 18.26 6.56 -11.05
N ASP A 12 18.97 7.22 -11.96
CA ASP A 12 18.84 8.65 -12.18
C ASP A 12 17.45 9.03 -12.73
N ILE A 13 17.13 10.32 -12.71
CA ILE A 13 15.92 10.86 -13.35
C ILE A 13 15.90 10.45 -14.83
N GLY A 14 14.75 10.01 -15.33
CA GLY A 14 14.59 9.62 -16.74
C GLY A 14 15.08 8.21 -17.10
N THR A 15 15.58 7.42 -16.14
CA THR A 15 16.01 6.01 -16.38
C THR A 15 14.86 5.01 -16.57
N GLY A 16 13.60 5.47 -16.49
CA GLY A 16 12.43 4.63 -16.72
C GLY A 16 12.02 3.75 -15.53
N LYS A 17 12.41 4.09 -14.30
CA LYS A 17 12.03 3.34 -13.08
C LYS A 17 10.52 3.12 -12.95
N SER A 18 9.73 4.19 -13.09
CA SER A 18 8.27 4.13 -13.01
C SER A 18 7.65 3.28 -14.13
N LEU A 19 8.21 3.36 -15.34
CA LEU A 19 7.80 2.50 -16.46
C LEU A 19 8.11 1.03 -16.17
N LEU A 20 9.29 0.74 -15.62
CA LEU A 20 9.69 -0.60 -15.22
C LEU A 20 8.78 -1.16 -14.13
N LEU A 21 8.50 -0.40 -13.06
CA LEU A 21 7.62 -0.82 -11.98
C LEU A 21 6.17 -1.01 -12.46
N THR A 22 5.69 -0.14 -13.34
CA THR A 22 4.37 -0.27 -13.97
C THR A 22 4.28 -1.54 -14.82
N ALA A 23 5.28 -1.81 -15.66
CA ALA A 23 5.34 -3.02 -16.49
C ALA A 23 5.42 -4.28 -15.62
N ALA A 24 6.30 -4.30 -14.61
CA ALA A 24 6.43 -5.42 -13.68
C ALA A 24 5.14 -5.69 -12.91
N THR A 25 4.45 -4.64 -12.45
CA THR A 25 3.15 -4.75 -11.77
C THR A 25 2.09 -5.34 -12.70
N SER A 26 2.06 -4.93 -13.97
CA SER A 26 1.14 -5.49 -14.97
C SER A 26 1.38 -7.00 -15.19
N GLU A 27 2.64 -7.42 -15.32
CA GLU A 27 3.00 -8.83 -15.46
C GLU A 27 2.65 -9.65 -14.21
N LEU A 28 2.94 -9.12 -13.02
CA LEU A 28 2.56 -9.74 -11.75
C LEU A 28 1.04 -9.92 -11.66
N TYR A 29 0.26 -8.90 -12.03
CA TYR A 29 -1.19 -8.98 -12.02
C TYR A 29 -1.70 -10.09 -12.96
N SER A 30 -1.14 -10.18 -14.17
CA SER A 30 -1.48 -11.20 -15.17
C SER A 30 -1.17 -12.63 -14.67
N GLY A 31 0.00 -12.81 -14.07
CA GLY A 31 0.41 -14.08 -13.46
C GLY A 31 -0.51 -14.50 -12.31
N LEU A 32 -0.79 -13.59 -11.38
CA LEU A 32 -1.67 -13.85 -10.23
C LEU A 32 -3.10 -14.20 -10.65
N ALA A 33 -3.62 -13.53 -11.68
CA ALA A 33 -4.94 -13.84 -12.24
C ALA A 33 -4.99 -15.24 -12.87
N THR A 34 -3.89 -15.69 -13.47
CA THR A 34 -3.80 -16.99 -14.14
C THR A 34 -3.67 -18.14 -13.13
N ASP A 35 -2.88 -17.95 -12.08
CA ASP A 35 -2.60 -18.99 -11.07
C ASP A 35 -3.70 -19.17 -10.01
N LYS A 36 -4.78 -18.37 -10.06
CA LYS A 36 -5.81 -18.29 -8.99
C LYS A 36 -5.21 -18.12 -7.59
N SER A 37 -4.07 -17.45 -7.52
CA SER A 37 -3.41 -17.16 -6.25
C SER A 37 -4.27 -16.19 -5.46
N SER A 38 -4.42 -16.42 -4.15
CA SER A 38 -5.11 -15.50 -3.25
C SER A 38 -4.27 -14.25 -2.91
N MET A 39 -3.11 -14.10 -3.54
CA MET A 39 -2.16 -13.04 -3.25
C MET A 39 -2.68 -11.66 -3.68
N ILE A 40 -2.42 -10.67 -2.83
CA ILE A 40 -2.81 -9.28 -3.05
C ILE A 40 -1.68 -8.52 -3.76
N LEU A 41 -2.01 -7.75 -4.80
CA LEU A 41 -1.07 -6.80 -5.42
C LEU A 41 -1.57 -5.37 -5.20
N CYS A 42 -0.79 -4.56 -4.51
CA CYS A 42 -1.08 -3.14 -4.25
C CYS A 42 0.00 -2.28 -4.90
N HIS A 43 -0.38 -1.34 -5.76
CA HIS A 43 0.54 -0.40 -6.41
C HIS A 43 0.13 1.03 -6.06
N VAL A 44 1.06 1.79 -5.50
CA VAL A 44 0.87 3.21 -5.16
C VAL A 44 2.01 4.01 -5.78
N SER A 45 1.68 5.09 -6.49
CA SER A 45 2.66 6.07 -6.95
C SER A 45 2.66 7.28 -6.03
N CYS A 46 3.86 7.70 -5.63
CA CYS A 46 4.12 8.91 -4.86
C CYS A 46 4.31 10.14 -5.77
N SER A 47 4.35 9.95 -7.10
CA SER A 47 4.57 11.03 -8.07
C SER A 47 3.46 12.08 -8.00
N CYS A 48 3.87 13.35 -7.84
CA CYS A 48 2.99 14.49 -7.60
C CYS A 48 2.36 15.04 -8.90
N GLU A 49 1.65 14.21 -9.67
CA GLU A 49 0.89 14.72 -10.83
C GLU A 49 -0.49 15.23 -10.37
N GLY A 50 -0.54 16.51 -9.97
CA GLY A 50 -1.77 17.30 -9.99
C GLY A 50 -2.58 17.42 -8.68
N LEU A 51 -2.15 16.80 -7.58
CA LEU A 51 -2.71 17.04 -6.24
C LEU A 51 -1.54 17.34 -5.31
N GLY A 52 -1.59 18.47 -4.60
CA GLY A 52 -0.47 18.94 -3.77
C GLY A 52 0.10 17.84 -2.87
N ALA A 53 1.41 17.93 -2.58
CA ALA A 53 2.25 16.96 -1.84
C ALA A 53 1.46 15.80 -1.22
N LEU A 54 1.53 14.61 -1.83
CA LEU A 54 1.02 13.39 -1.24
C LEU A 54 1.70 13.19 0.12
N THR A 55 1.00 13.51 1.20
CA THR A 55 1.52 13.25 2.54
C THR A 55 1.68 11.74 2.73
N MET A 56 2.61 11.33 3.59
CA MET A 56 2.76 9.92 4.00
C MET A 56 1.42 9.33 4.49
N ALA A 57 0.54 10.15 5.10
CA ALA A 57 -0.81 9.74 5.46
C ALA A 57 -1.70 9.37 4.25
N THR A 58 -1.56 10.07 3.11
CA THR A 58 -2.29 9.74 1.88
C THR A 58 -1.83 8.42 1.27
N ILE A 59 -0.52 8.15 1.26
CA ILE A 59 0.02 6.85 0.84
C ILE A 59 -0.56 5.73 1.69
N MET A 60 -0.52 5.88 3.03
CA MET A 60 -1.06 4.86 3.92
C MET A 60 -2.56 4.65 3.74
N ARG A 61 -3.34 5.73 3.55
CA ARG A 61 -4.77 5.61 3.20
C ARG A 61 -4.99 4.83 1.91
N SER A 62 -4.20 5.10 0.87
CA SER A 62 -4.29 4.39 -0.41
C SER A 62 -4.01 2.89 -0.22
N LEU A 63 -2.96 2.54 0.51
CA LEU A 63 -2.63 1.15 0.82
C LEU A 63 -3.73 0.44 1.61
N ILE A 64 -4.27 1.08 2.65
CA ILE A 64 -5.37 0.51 3.45
C ILE A 64 -6.62 0.32 2.59
N THR A 65 -6.94 1.28 1.74
CA THR A 65 -8.11 1.21 0.84
C THR A 65 -7.98 0.04 -0.12
N GLU A 66 -6.79 -0.16 -0.70
CA GLU A 66 -6.50 -1.29 -1.59
C GLU A 66 -6.60 -2.64 -0.89
N ILE A 67 -6.15 -2.74 0.38
CA ILE A 67 -6.33 -3.96 1.18
C ILE A 67 -7.81 -4.22 1.43
N LEU A 68 -8.57 -3.21 1.86
CA LEU A 68 -10.00 -3.37 2.17
C LEU A 68 -10.83 -3.73 0.94
N ALA A 69 -10.45 -3.23 -0.24
CA ALA A 69 -11.11 -3.59 -1.50
C ALA A 69 -10.97 -5.08 -1.83
N LYS A 70 -9.83 -5.69 -1.49
CA LYS A 70 -9.52 -7.10 -1.79
C LYS A 70 -9.89 -8.05 -0.65
N THR A 71 -9.82 -7.58 0.59
CA THR A 71 -10.11 -8.37 1.80
C THR A 71 -11.01 -7.59 2.75
N PRO A 72 -12.34 -7.50 2.45
CA PRO A 72 -13.27 -6.68 3.21
C PRO A 72 -13.41 -7.08 4.69
N SER A 73 -13.09 -8.33 5.05
CA SER A 73 -13.14 -8.81 6.44
C SER A 73 -12.19 -8.03 7.36
N LEU A 74 -11.11 -7.47 6.83
CA LEU A 74 -10.16 -6.66 7.58
C LEU A 74 -10.70 -5.28 7.97
N ALA A 75 -11.89 -4.89 7.49
CA ALA A 75 -12.58 -3.68 7.94
C ALA A 75 -12.86 -3.69 9.45
N LYS A 76 -12.86 -4.87 10.10
CA LYS A 76 -12.93 -5.01 11.56
C LYS A 76 -11.85 -4.15 12.27
N HIS A 77 -10.63 -4.11 11.74
CA HIS A 77 -9.52 -3.32 12.29
C HIS A 77 -9.78 -1.82 12.18
N LEU A 78 -10.33 -1.36 11.05
CA LEU A 78 -10.68 0.05 10.86
C LEU A 78 -11.79 0.46 11.84
N VAL A 79 -12.83 -0.38 11.99
CA VAL A 79 -13.94 -0.14 12.92
C VAL A 79 -13.46 -0.10 14.36
N ASP A 80 -12.60 -1.03 14.77
CA ASP A 80 -12.08 -1.07 16.14
C ASP A 80 -11.11 0.08 16.43
N THR A 81 -10.34 0.50 15.43
CA THR A 81 -9.55 1.73 15.49
C THR A 81 -10.45 2.95 15.73
N TYR A 82 -11.53 3.11 14.98
CA TYR A 82 -12.48 4.22 15.19
C TYR A 82 -13.10 4.21 16.59
N LYS A 83 -13.49 3.04 17.09
CA LYS A 83 -14.03 2.90 18.46
C LYS A 83 -13.00 3.29 19.52
N SER A 84 -11.76 2.81 19.38
CA SER A 84 -10.71 3.04 20.38
C SER A 84 -10.22 4.49 20.42
N THR A 85 -10.17 5.17 19.27
CA THR A 85 -9.73 6.57 19.20
C THR A 85 -10.87 7.57 19.32
N GLY A 86 -12.14 7.14 19.22
CA GLY A 86 -13.31 8.01 19.14
C GLY A 86 -13.35 8.88 17.87
N ARG A 87 -12.59 8.52 16.84
CA ARG A 87 -12.50 9.26 15.57
C ARG A 87 -13.38 8.61 14.52
N THR A 88 -13.82 9.41 13.55
CA THR A 88 -14.60 8.94 12.39
C THR A 88 -13.82 8.99 11.08
N PHE A 89 -12.75 9.80 11.03
CA PHE A 89 -11.92 9.99 9.84
C PHE A 89 -10.45 10.12 10.21
N PHE A 90 -9.59 9.63 9.32
CA PHE A 90 -8.14 9.79 9.35
C PHE A 90 -7.69 10.59 8.12
N ASP A 91 -8.12 11.84 7.98
CA ASP A 91 -7.90 12.74 6.84
C ASP A 91 -6.84 13.83 7.12
N GLY A 92 -6.30 13.87 8.33
CA GLY A 92 -5.30 14.84 8.74
C GLY A 92 -3.91 14.56 8.13
N PRO A 93 -3.08 15.61 7.93
CA PRO A 93 -1.71 15.46 7.45
C PRO A 93 -0.81 14.71 8.45
N ASN A 94 -1.18 14.69 9.73
CA ASN A 94 -0.42 14.04 10.81
C ASN A 94 -0.93 12.62 11.15
N ASP A 95 -1.88 12.09 10.38
CA ASP A 95 -2.49 10.78 10.68
C ASP A 95 -1.62 9.59 10.27
N PHE A 96 -0.45 9.84 9.69
CA PHE A 96 0.49 8.81 9.25
C PHE A 96 0.75 7.73 10.30
N TYR A 97 1.02 8.11 11.55
CA TYR A 97 1.31 7.15 12.61
C TYR A 97 0.11 6.27 12.97
N ALA A 98 -1.08 6.86 13.05
CA ALA A 98 -2.32 6.12 13.34
C ALA A 98 -2.66 5.16 12.19
N LEU A 99 -2.53 5.62 10.94
CA LEU A 99 -2.73 4.80 9.76
C LEU A 99 -1.67 3.70 9.64
N SER A 100 -0.43 3.94 10.08
CA SER A 100 0.61 2.93 10.11
C SER A 100 0.33 1.83 11.13
N GLY A 101 -0.18 2.18 12.30
CA GLY A 101 -0.65 1.19 13.28
C GLY A 101 -1.78 0.35 12.71
N LEU A 102 -2.82 0.99 12.18
CA LEU A 102 -3.95 0.29 11.54
C LEU A 102 -3.49 -0.64 10.40
N PHE A 103 -2.64 -0.15 9.50
CA PHE A 103 -2.10 -0.95 8.41
C PHE A 103 -1.34 -2.17 8.95
N PHE A 104 -0.54 -2.00 10.00
CA PHE A 104 0.21 -3.08 10.61
C PHE A 104 -0.70 -4.14 11.23
N ASP A 105 -1.73 -3.72 11.96
CA ASP A 105 -2.73 -4.62 12.55
C ASP A 105 -3.45 -5.43 11.47
N MET A 106 -3.74 -4.81 10.32
CA MET A 106 -4.36 -5.49 9.18
C MET A 106 -3.45 -6.53 8.54
N ILE A 107 -2.17 -6.23 8.29
CA ILE A 107 -1.25 -7.18 7.61
C ILE A 107 -0.77 -8.32 8.53
N GLN A 108 -0.94 -8.17 9.85
CA GLN A 108 -0.67 -9.24 10.82
C GLN A 108 -1.87 -10.15 11.08
N ASP A 109 -3.06 -9.80 10.58
CA ASP A 109 -4.25 -10.63 10.74
C ASP A 109 -4.10 -11.94 9.97
N ASN A 110 -4.61 -13.03 10.55
CA ASN A 110 -4.58 -14.34 9.89
C ASN A 110 -5.42 -14.39 8.61
N ASP A 111 -6.38 -13.48 8.46
CA ASP A 111 -7.20 -13.33 7.26
C ASP A 111 -6.46 -12.56 6.14
N PHE A 112 -5.28 -11.97 6.42
CA PHE A 112 -4.49 -11.28 5.42
C PHE A 112 -3.75 -12.29 4.53
N ALA A 113 -4.06 -12.24 3.23
CA ALA A 113 -3.35 -13.04 2.25
C ALA A 113 -1.93 -12.49 2.02
N ASP A 114 -1.03 -13.34 1.52
CA ASP A 114 0.28 -12.87 1.04
C ASP A 114 0.10 -11.68 0.08
N ALA A 115 1.02 -10.73 0.11
CA ALA A 115 0.88 -9.50 -0.67
C ALA A 115 2.21 -9.00 -1.26
N TYR A 116 2.11 -8.39 -2.44
CA TYR A 116 3.14 -7.54 -3.02
C TYR A 116 2.70 -6.08 -2.90
N PHE A 117 3.54 -5.27 -2.29
CA PHE A 117 3.40 -3.82 -2.26
C PHE A 117 4.43 -3.20 -3.20
N VAL A 118 3.95 -2.48 -4.21
CA VAL A 118 4.77 -1.71 -5.13
C VAL A 118 4.55 -0.24 -4.80
N ILE A 119 5.61 0.44 -4.39
CA ILE A 119 5.59 1.87 -4.07
C ILE A 119 6.56 2.55 -5.02
N ASP A 120 6.03 3.34 -5.96
CA ASP A 120 6.80 4.09 -6.94
C ASP A 120 7.04 5.53 -6.47
N GLY A 121 8.20 6.09 -6.79
CA GLY A 121 8.56 7.49 -6.50
C GLY A 121 8.71 7.85 -5.02
N ILE A 122 9.06 6.91 -4.14
CA ILE A 122 9.13 7.14 -2.68
C ILE A 122 10.07 8.29 -2.27
N ASP A 123 11.04 8.64 -3.12
CA ASP A 123 11.97 9.76 -2.96
C ASP A 123 11.36 11.14 -3.25
N GLU A 124 10.18 11.18 -3.88
CA GLU A 124 9.46 12.41 -4.22
C GLU A 124 8.43 12.84 -3.15
N CYS A 125 8.30 12.08 -2.06
CA CYS A 125 7.28 12.26 -1.02
C CYS A 125 7.75 12.92 0.28
#